data_AF-A0AA39C2K4-F1
#
_entry.id   AF-A0AA39C2K4-F1
#
_cell.length_a   1.000
_cell.length_b   1.000
_cell.length_c   1.000
_cell.angle_alpha   90.00
_cell.angle_beta   90.00
_cell.angle_gamma   90.00
#
_symmetry.space_group_name_H-M   'P 1'
#
loop_
_entity.id
_entity.type
_entity.pdbx_description
1 polymer ?
#
loop_
_entity_poly.entity_id
_entity_poly.type
_entity_poly.pdbx_seq_one_letter_code
_entity_poly.pdbx_strand_id
1 'polypeptide(L)' 'VDCVVSDWGTWSSCDNECGVGIQSRIRVVTQSKQNGGKHCPQLEQSRICQEYTGCRHRDVNSSQINRKNF' A
#
# COMPACT_ATOMS: atom_id res chain seq x y z
N VAL A 1 28.72 -0.39 -17.66
CA VAL A 1 28.35 -0.04 -16.26
C VAL A 1 26.86 -0.17 -16.14
N ASP A 2 26.40 -1.04 -15.24
CA ASP A 2 24.97 -1.31 -15.05
C ASP A 2 24.31 -0.20 -14.23
N CYS A 3 22.99 -0.05 -14.39
CA CYS A 3 22.24 0.87 -13.54
C CYS A 3 22.21 0.37 -12.08
N VAL A 4 22.41 1.29 -11.14
CA VAL A 4 22.26 1.06 -9.70
C VAL A 4 21.15 1.96 -9.17
N VAL A 5 20.35 1.39 -8.27
CA VAL A 5 19.22 2.08 -7.62
C VAL A 5 19.43 2.09 -6.11
N SER A 6 18.81 3.04 -5.43
CA SER A 6 18.77 3.09 -3.97
C SER A 6 17.98 1.92 -3.39
N ASP A 7 18.07 1.77 -2.08
CA ASP A 7 17.05 1.05 -1.33
C ASP A 7 15.68 1.70 -1.52
N TRP A 8 14.65 0.90 -1.26
CA TRP A 8 13.28 1.38 -1.27
C TRP A 8 13.03 2.39 -0.16
N GLY A 9 12.31 3.46 -0.50
CA GLY A 9 11.73 4.36 0.49
C GLY A 9 10.67 3.66 1.36
N THR A 10 10.17 4.41 2.34
CA THR A 10 9.03 3.98 3.14
C THR A 10 7.79 3.84 2.27
N TRP A 11 6.90 2.93 2.67
CA TRP A 11 5.57 2.88 2.08
C TRP A 11 4.79 4.15 2.39
N SER A 12 3.98 4.60 1.43
CA SER A 12 2.98 5.63 1.63
C SER A 12 1.94 5.16 2.66
N SER A 13 1.14 6.11 3.16
CA SER A 13 -0.14 5.75 3.78
C SER A 13 -0.99 4.92 2.81
N CYS A 14 -1.87 4.09 3.38
CA CYS A 14 -2.89 3.43 2.58
C CYS A 14 -3.81 4.48 1.96
N ASP A 15 -4.19 4.30 0.70
CA ASP A 15 -5.12 5.19 -0.01
C ASP A 15 -6.56 5.16 0.53
N ASN A 16 -6.90 4.10 1.27
CA ASN A 16 -8.16 3.95 1.96
C ASN A 16 -7.95 4.01 3.47
N GLU A 17 -8.79 4.77 4.15
CA GLU A 17 -8.82 4.84 5.61
C GLU A 17 -9.64 3.68 6.23
N CYS A 18 -10.36 2.92 5.40
CA CYS A 18 -11.14 1.75 5.79
C CYS A 18 -11.13 0.66 4.72
N GLY A 19 -10.99 -0.59 5.16
CA GLY A 19 -11.03 -1.75 4.29
C GLY A 19 -9.72 -1.94 3.54
N VAL A 20 -9.82 -2.56 2.36
CA VAL A 20 -8.67 -2.87 1.51
C VAL A 20 -8.30 -1.63 0.69
N GLY A 21 -7.03 -1.26 0.72
CA GLY A 21 -6.47 -0.20 -0.11
C GLY A 21 -5.14 -0.58 -0.74
N ILE A 22 -4.45 0.40 -1.28
CA ILE A 22 -3.13 0.30 -1.89
C ILE A 22 -2.20 1.30 -1.23
N GLN A 23 -0.96 0.86 -0.98
CA GLN A 23 0.15 1.72 -0.62
C GLN A 23 1.27 1.53 -1.64
N SER A 24 1.99 2.61 -1.93
CA SER A 24 3.09 2.61 -2.89
C SER A 24 4.40 3.04 -2.22
N ARG A 25 5.52 2.68 -2.83
CA ARG A 25 6.84 3.18 -2.46
C ARG A 25 7.68 3.39 -3.69
N ILE A 26 8.63 4.30 -3.58
CA ILE A 26 9.55 4.65 -4.65
C ILE A 26 11.00 4.44 -4.23
N ARG A 27 11.87 4.28 -5.23
CA ARG A 27 13.34 4.34 -5.09
C ARG A 27 13.91 5.11 -6.26
N VAL A 28 15.14 5.59 -6.11
CA VAL A 28 15.77 6.46 -7.11
C VAL A 28 16.95 5.76 -7.78
N VAL A 29 17.29 6.22 -8.99
CA VAL A 29 18.52 5.81 -9.66
C VAL A 29 19.69 6.55 -9.01
N THR A 30 20.63 5.80 -8.45
CA THR A 30 21.88 6.36 -7.88
C THR A 30 23.01 6.34 -8.90
N GLN A 31 22.91 5.48 -9.92
CA GLN A 31 23.85 5.43 -11.04
C GLN A 31 23.14 5.06 -12.33
N SER A 32 23.24 5.94 -13.33
CA SER A 32 22.74 5.67 -14.68
C SER A 32 23.61 4.66 -15.41
N LYS A 33 22.97 3.82 -16.24
CA LYS A 33 23.69 2.86 -17.10
C LYS A 33 24.61 3.57 -18.11
N GLN A 34 25.73 2.93 -18.46
CA GLN A 34 26.67 3.42 -19.47
C GLN A 34 27.29 2.26 -20.27
N ASN A 35 27.71 2.56 -21.50
CA ASN A 35 28.45 1.66 -22.40
C ASN A 35 27.80 0.28 -22.56
N GLY A 36 26.51 0.24 -22.87
CA GLY A 36 25.77 -1.00 -23.07
C GLY A 36 25.40 -1.75 -21.79
N GLY A 37 25.56 -1.14 -20.61
CA GLY A 37 25.15 -1.75 -19.34
C GLY A 37 23.63 -1.93 -19.20
N LYS A 38 23.23 -2.70 -18.19
CA LYS A 38 21.83 -3.08 -17.94
C LYS A 38 20.97 -1.87 -17.54
N HIS A 39 19.71 -1.91 -17.95
CA HIS A 39 18.69 -0.95 -17.54
C HIS A 39 18.38 -1.05 -16.04
N CYS A 40 17.87 0.06 -15.50
CA CYS A 40 17.42 0.09 -14.11
C CYS A 40 16.24 -0.86 -13.90
N PRO A 41 16.16 -1.52 -12.75
CA PRO A 41 14.94 -2.24 -12.36
C PRO A 41 13.79 -1.25 -12.07
N GLN A 42 12.61 -1.78 -11.71
CA GLN A 42 11.45 -0.94 -11.38
C GLN A 42 11.76 0.05 -10.25
N LEU A 43 11.29 1.28 -10.41
CA LEU A 43 11.51 2.37 -9.46
C LEU A 43 10.30 2.64 -8.55
N GLU A 44 9.16 2.02 -8.85
CA GLU A 44 7.93 2.11 -8.09
C GLU A 44 7.43 0.69 -7.76
N GLN A 45 6.86 0.53 -6.57
CA GLN A 45 6.21 -0.70 -6.15
C GLN A 45 4.90 -0.37 -5.42
N SER A 46 3.88 -1.18 -5.68
CA SER A 46 2.58 -1.09 -5.00
C SER A 46 2.24 -2.41 -4.31
N ARG A 47 1.54 -2.33 -3.18
CA ARG A 47 0.99 -3.51 -2.48
C ARG A 47 -0.36 -3.19 -1.86
N ILE A 48 -1.13 -4.23 -1.59
CA ILE A 48 -2.37 -4.13 -0.83
C ILE A 48 -2.05 -3.74 0.63
N CYS A 49 -2.87 -2.86 1.18
CA CYS A 49 -2.97 -2.55 2.62
C CYS A 49 -4.40 -2.78 3.11
N GLN A 50 -4.55 -2.90 4.43
CA GLN A 50 -5.86 -2.93 5.08
C GLN A 50 -5.84 -1.94 6.24
N GLU A 51 -6.74 -0.96 6.19
CA GLU A 51 -6.93 0.05 7.24
C GLU A 51 -8.30 -0.11 7.88
N TYR A 52 -8.42 0.26 9.15
CA TYR A 52 -9.69 0.15 9.89
C TYR A 52 -10.11 1.46 10.57
N THR A 53 -9.30 2.50 10.47
CA THR A 53 -9.44 3.76 11.22
C THR A 53 -10.73 4.52 10.87
N GLY A 54 -11.13 4.51 9.60
CA GLY A 54 -12.34 5.18 9.09
C GLY A 54 -13.52 4.25 8.88
N CYS A 55 -13.44 2.98 9.32
CA CYS A 55 -14.53 2.06 9.10
C CYS A 55 -15.73 2.48 9.95
N ARG A 56 -16.77 3.00 9.28
CA ARG A 56 -18.13 2.93 9.82
C ARG A 56 -18.49 1.45 9.83
N HIS A 57 -18.05 0.76 10.88
CA HIS A 57 -18.78 -0.37 11.39
C HIS A 57 -20.19 0.17 11.55
N ARG A 58 -21.09 -0.20 10.62
CA ARG A 58 -22.51 -0.14 10.91
C ARG A 58 -22.60 -0.94 12.19
N ASP A 59 -22.84 -0.26 13.31
CA ASP A 59 -23.06 -0.91 14.58
C ASP A 59 -24.14 -1.95 14.31
N VAL A 60 -23.74 -3.22 14.12
CA VAL A 60 -24.65 -4.32 14.37
C VAL A 60 -24.83 -4.20 15.85
N ASN A 61 -25.85 -3.43 16.17
CA ASN A 61 -26.17 -2.99 17.49
C ASN A 61 -26.06 -4.22 18.38
N SER A 62 -25.11 -4.20 19.31
CA SER A 62 -25.00 -5.12 20.44
C SER A 62 -26.19 -4.89 21.41
N SER A 63 -27.40 -4.77 20.84
CA SER A 63 -28.69 -4.63 21.50
C SER A 63 -29.88 -5.10 20.64
N GLN A 64 -29.69 -5.77 19.49
CA GLN A 64 -30.78 -6.49 18.79
C GLN A 64 -30.76 -8.02 18.97
N ILE A 65 -30.18 -8.53 20.07
CA ILE A 65 -30.63 -9.80 20.64
C ILE A 65 -31.95 -9.52 21.37
N ASN A 66 -33.04 -9.35 20.61
CA ASN A 66 -34.44 -9.56 21.01
C ASN A 66 -35.38 -9.14 19.87
N ARG A 67 -35.40 -9.90 18.77
CA ARG A 67 -36.68 -10.10 18.08
C ARG A 67 -37.36 -11.28 18.77
N LYS A 68 -37.98 -10.98 19.91
CA LYS A 68 -38.93 -11.87 20.56
C LYS A 68 -40.01 -12.24 19.54
N ASN A 69 -40.29 -13.54 19.51
CA ASN A 69 -41.51 -14.16 19.02
C ASN A 69 -42.73 -13.24 19.14
N PHE A 70 -43.39 -12.98 18.00
CA PHE A 70 -44.84 -12.95 17.82
C PHE A 70 -45.14 -13.16 16.33
#